data_AF-A0A9X8VCH8-F1
#
_entry.id   AF-A0A9X8VCH8-F1
#
_cell.length_a   1.000
_cell.length_b   1.000
_cell.length_c   1.000
_cell.angle_alpha   90.00
_cell.angle_beta   90.00
_cell.angle_gamma   90.00
#
_symmetry.space_group_name_H-M   'P 1'
#
loop_
_entity.id
_entity.type
_entity.pdbx_description
1 polymer ?
#
loop_
_entity_poly.entity_id
_entity_poly.type
_entity_poly.pdbx_seq_one_letter_code
_entity_poly.pdbx_strand_id
1 'polypeptide(L)' 'LETLNIPVVLIDRELDNRHCSGVYIDNLDCGLQAGRWLLEQKAQRVVVVSGPENSNVARDRVTGLQAAL' A
#
# COMPACT_ATOMS: atom_id res chain seq x y z
N LEU A 1 8.29 14.51 -18.82
CA LEU A 1 6.95 13.96 -19.14
C LEU A 1 6.06 15.08 -19.61
N GLU A 2 5.86 16.12 -18.79
CA GLU A 2 5.07 17.31 -19.18
C GLU A 2 5.59 18.00 -20.44
N THR A 3 6.92 18.07 -20.62
CA THR A 3 7.54 18.67 -21.82
C THR A 3 7.42 17.85 -23.11
N LEU A 4 7.05 16.56 -23.02
CA LEU A 4 6.98 15.67 -24.18
C LEU A 4 5.56 15.61 -24.78
N ASN A 5 4.56 16.18 -24.10
CA ASN A 5 3.13 16.12 -24.47
C ASN A 5 2.62 14.70 -24.80
N ILE A 6 3.15 13.71 -24.08
CA ILE A 6 2.71 12.31 -24.17
C ILE A 6 1.80 12.05 -22.96
N PRO A 7 0.55 11.59 -23.17
CA PRO A 7 -0.31 11.17 -22.06
C PRO A 7 0.31 10.02 -21.27
N VAL A 8 0.29 10.13 -19.94
CA VAL A 8 0.86 9.12 -19.04
C VAL A 8 -0.17 8.76 -17.97
N VAL A 9 -0.30 7.46 -17.71
CA VAL A 9 -1.01 6.93 -16.55
C VAL A 9 0.02 6.21 -15.68
N LEU A 10 0.09 6.59 -14.40
CA LEU A 10 0.96 5.97 -13.42
C LEU A 10 0.30 4.71 -12.86
N ILE A 11 1.09 3.66 -12.64
CA ILE A 11 0.62 2.41 -12.03
C ILE A 11 1.52 2.13 -10.83
N ASP A 12 0.92 1.67 -9.73
CA ASP A 12 1.57 1.22 -8.48
C ASP A 12 2.26 2.33 -7.66
N ARG A 13 2.97 3.28 -8.29
CA ARG A 13 3.71 4.34 -7.59
C ARG A 13 3.39 5.72 -8.11
N GLU A 14 3.13 6.61 -7.16
CA GLU A 14 2.99 8.04 -7.42
C GLU A 14 4.37 8.67 -7.64
N LEU A 15 4.40 9.66 -8.52
CA LEU A 15 5.53 10.56 -8.66
C LEU A 15 5.13 11.88 -8.01
N ASP A 16 5.88 12.30 -6.99
CA ASP A 16 5.60 13.53 -6.28
C ASP A 16 5.53 14.73 -7.23
N ASN A 17 4.59 15.63 -6.97
CA ASN A 17 4.41 16.91 -7.67
C ASN A 17 4.12 16.80 -9.17
N ARG A 18 3.42 15.75 -9.63
CA ARG A 18 2.94 15.66 -11.03
C ARG A 18 1.44 15.41 -11.09
N HIS A 19 0.75 16.19 -11.91
CA HIS A 19 -0.66 15.97 -12.23
C HIS A 19 -0.78 14.88 -13.30
N CYS A 20 -0.45 13.64 -12.94
CA CYS A 20 -0.70 12.47 -13.78
C CYS A 20 -1.89 11.69 -13.23
N SER A 21 -2.76 11.23 -14.12
CA SER A 21 -3.72 10.19 -13.75
C SER A 21 -2.98 8.93 -13.32
N GLY A 22 -3.54 8.17 -12.39
CA GLY A 22 -2.93 6.92 -11.97
C GLY A 22 -3.92 5.93 -11.41
N VAL A 23 -3.50 4.68 -11.41
CA VAL A 23 -4.22 3.55 -10.82
C VAL A 23 -3.32 2.95 -9.76
N TYR A 24 -3.79 3.00 -8.51
CA TYR A 24 -3.01 2.62 -7.34
C TYR A 24 -3.75 1.57 -6.53
N ILE A 25 -2.98 0.75 -5.84
CA ILE A 25 -3.50 -0.19 -4.86
C ILE A 25 -3.72 0.57 -3.56
N ASP A 26 -4.89 0.38 -2.95
CA ASP A 26 -5.12 0.80 -1.56
C ASP A 26 -4.37 -0.16 -0.62
N ASN A 27 -3.10 0.16 -0.39
CA ASN A 27 -2.20 -0.67 0.41
C ASN A 27 -2.60 -0.69 1.89
N LEU A 28 -3.31 0.35 2.37
CA LEU A 28 -3.83 0.39 3.72
C LEU A 28 -4.98 -0.60 3.88
N ASP A 29 -5.96 -0.58 2.97
CA ASP A 29 -7.06 -1.54 2.99
C ASP A 29 -6.57 -2.98 2.78
N CYS A 30 -5.55 -3.20 1.94
CA CYS A 30 -4.90 -4.51 1.82
C CYS A 30 -4.41 -5.04 3.16
N GLY A 31 -3.74 -4.18 3.95
CA GLY A 31 -3.30 -4.53 5.30
C GLY A 31 -4.47 -4.84 6.23
N LEU A 32 -5.49 -3.99 6.22
CA LEU A 32 -6.69 -4.13 7.04
C LEU A 32 -7.42 -5.46 6.79
N GLN A 33 -7.59 -5.82 5.52
CA GLN A 33 -8.20 -7.10 5.13
C GLN A 33 -7.36 -8.30 5.58
N ALA A 34 -6.04 -8.23 5.45
CA ALA A 34 -5.16 -9.30 5.94
C ALA A 34 -5.28 -9.48 7.46
N GLY A 35 -5.37 -8.39 8.22
CA GLY A 35 -5.51 -8.45 9.67
C GLY A 35 -6.86 -9.03 10.11
N ARG A 36 -7.95 -8.61 9.44
CA ARG A 36 -9.29 -9.19 9.64
C ARG A 36 -9.28 -10.70 9.40
N TRP A 37 -8.67 -11.13 8.30
CA TRP A 37 -8.56 -12.55 8.00
C TRP A 37 -7.77 -13.32 9.07
N LEU A 38 -6.67 -12.77 9.59
CA LEU A 38 -5.91 -13.39 10.68
C LEU A 38 -6.71 -13.51 11.99
N LEU A 39 -7.54 -12.51 12.31
CA LEU A 39 -8.47 -12.59 13.43
C LEU A 39 -9.50 -13.70 13.24
N GLU A 40 -10.06 -13.84 12.03
CA GLU A 40 -10.98 -14.94 11.70
C GLU A 40 -10.32 -16.31 11.89
N GLN A 41 -9.03 -16.43 11.57
CA GLN A 41 -8.24 -17.64 11.81
C GLN A 41 -7.82 -17.82 13.29
N LYS A 42 -8.16 -16.87 14.16
CA LYS A 42 -7.77 -16.86 15.59
C LYS A 42 -6.26 -16.93 15.80
N ALA A 43 -5.49 -16.30 14.92
CA ALA A 43 -4.04 -16.25 15.03
C ALA A 43 -3.64 -15.51 16.32
N GLN A 44 -2.84 -16.14 17.19
CA GLN A 44 -2.45 -15.55 18.48
C GLN A 44 -1.12 -14.81 18.46
N ARG A 45 -0.24 -15.14 17.50
CA ARG A 45 1.08 -14.54 17.35
C ARG A 45 1.38 -14.37 15.87
N VAL A 46 1.52 -13.13 15.44
CA VAL A 46 1.77 -12.77 14.05
C VAL A 46 3.12 -12.09 13.98
N VAL A 47 4.00 -12.59 13.11
CA VAL A 47 5.25 -11.91 12.75
C VAL A 47 5.05 -11.28 11.38
N VAL A 48 5.36 -9.99 11.27
CA VAL A 48 5.24 -9.25 10.01
C VAL A 48 6.63 -9.10 9.40
N VAL A 49 6.83 -9.68 8.22
CA VAL A 49 8.05 -9.50 7.43
C VAL A 49 7.76 -8.47 6.35
N SER A 50 8.17 -7.22 6.59
CA SER A 50 7.89 -6.09 5.70
C SER A 50 9.10 -5.70 4.85
N GLY A 51 8.83 -4.89 3.82
CA GLY A 51 9.88 -4.16 3.10
C GLY A 51 10.50 -3.03 3.93
N PRO A 52 11.39 -2.23 3.32
CA PRO A 52 12.05 -1.11 3.98
C PRO A 52 11.06 -0.09 4.58
N GLU A 53 11.42 0.52 5.71
CA GLU A 53 10.56 1.48 6.43
C GLU A 53 10.20 2.73 5.62
N ASN A 54 11.09 3.14 4.69
CA ASN A 54 10.86 4.27 3.81
C ASN A 54 9.98 3.96 2.59
N SER A 55 9.50 2.72 2.44
CA SER A 55 8.53 2.36 1.41
C SER A 55 7.12 2.65 1.88
N ASN A 56 6.44 3.59 1.22
CA ASN A 56 5.03 3.90 1.49
C ASN A 56 4.14 2.65 1.39
N VAL A 57 4.36 1.83 0.35
CA VAL A 57 3.64 0.56 0.15
C VAL A 57 3.81 -0.39 1.33
N ALA A 58 5.04 -0.57 1.83
CA ALA A 58 5.29 -1.47 2.95
C ALA A 58 4.67 -0.93 4.24
N ARG A 59 4.86 0.37 4.50
CA ARG A 59 4.36 1.04 5.70
C ARG A 59 2.83 1.01 5.76
N ASP A 60 2.13 1.29 4.67
CA ASP A 60 0.67 1.33 4.66
C ASP A 60 0.07 -0.07 4.89
N ARG A 61 0.67 -1.11 4.31
CA ARG A 61 0.24 -2.51 4.57
C ARG A 61 0.44 -2.91 6.03
N VAL A 62 1.58 -2.57 6.61
CA VAL A 62 1.84 -2.85 8.04
C VAL A 62 0.87 -2.06 8.92
N THR A 63 0.63 -0.79 8.61
CA THR A 63 -0.30 0.08 9.33
C THR A 63 -1.72 -0.47 9.29
N GLY A 64 -2.20 -0.87 8.09
CA GLY A 64 -3.53 -1.44 7.91
C GLY A 64 -3.69 -2.75 8.68
N LEU A 65 -2.68 -3.62 8.63
CA LEU A 65 -2.66 -4.86 9.38
C LEU A 65 -2.77 -4.61 10.90
N GLN A 66 -1.96 -3.69 11.42
CA GLN A 66 -1.95 -3.31 12.83
C GLN A 66 -3.25 -2.63 13.28
N ALA A 67 -3.94 -1.93 12.37
CA ALA A 67 -5.23 -1.32 12.68
C ALA A 67 -6.36 -2.35 12.84
N ALA A 68 -6.21 -3.54 12.26
CA ALA A 68 -7.18 -4.62 12.39
C ALA A 68 -6.92 -5.55 13.59
N LEU A 69 -5.65 -5.83 13.91
CA LEU A 69 -5.23 -6.76 14.99
C LEU A 69 -5.28 -6.10 16.38
#